data_AF-A0AB36Z468-F1
#
_entry.id   AF-A0AB36Z468-F1
#
_cell.length_a   1.000
_cell.length_b   1.000
_cell.length_c   1.000
_cell.angle_alpha   90.00
_cell.angle_beta   90.00
_cell.angle_gamma   90.00
#
_symmetry.space_group_name_H-M   'P 1'
#
loop_
_entity.id
_entity.type
_entity.pdbx_description
1 polymer ?
#
loop_
_entity_poly.entity_id
_entity_poly.type
_entity_poly.pdbx_seq_one_letter_code
_entity_poly.pdbx_strand_id
1 'polypeptide(L)'
;MKLEDKIYVSIGLTVFLTIAYYYAYSFVELYISKLCDKYVCFEFPPYADFFAIWVAIVGLYFVVTSLDAWKNQYKFEEAVQTIKLFDKQLPIMQLVISHVHKLTNNSKKHNYADMFGAEQDFEDMFKIQDIYNRLDELGDSIRNNKNNLHQEQFESLYAEFYGAISDIRQTIISAGLSEANYTEDQEYNIKVKKAKLEQVEEGLKILRKRNENFVYKYNKLKSKLEL
;
A
#
# COMPACT_ATOMS: atom_id res chain seq x y z
N MET A 1 -6.66 -14.80 18.54
CA MET A 1 -7.26 -15.18 19.84
C MET A 1 -8.16 -14.03 20.27
N LYS A 2 -9.45 -14.29 20.50
CA LYS A 2 -10.41 -13.23 20.80
C LYS A 2 -10.12 -12.65 22.19
N LEU A 3 -10.62 -11.44 22.46
CA LEU A 3 -10.45 -10.79 23.77
C LEU A 3 -10.99 -11.68 24.89
N GLU A 4 -12.14 -12.33 24.65
CA GLU A 4 -12.77 -13.29 25.55
C GLU A 4 -11.82 -14.44 25.93
N ASP A 5 -11.20 -15.07 24.93
CA ASP A 5 -10.24 -16.15 25.16
C ASP A 5 -9.05 -15.69 26.02
N LYS A 6 -8.55 -14.46 25.79
CA LYS A 6 -7.44 -13.89 26.59
C LYS A 6 -7.86 -13.67 28.05
N ILE A 7 -9.09 -13.20 28.28
CA ILE A 7 -9.64 -13.01 29.62
C ILE A 7 -9.78 -14.36 30.33
N TYR A 8 -10.34 -15.38 29.67
CA TYR A 8 -10.48 -16.72 30.26
C TYR A 8 -9.13 -17.34 30.61
N VAL A 9 -8.12 -17.20 29.75
CA VAL A 9 -6.76 -17.65 30.05
C VAL A 9 -6.19 -16.91 31.26
N SER A 10 -6.31 -15.57 31.32
CA SER A 10 -5.84 -14.79 32.47
C SER A 10 -6.52 -15.19 33.77
N ILE A 11 -7.83 -15.46 33.75
CA ILE A 11 -8.57 -15.95 34.92
C ILE A 11 -8.06 -17.33 35.35
N GLY A 12 -7.97 -18.28 34.42
CA GLY A 12 -7.48 -19.64 34.71
C GLY A 12 -6.06 -19.65 35.26
N LEU A 13 -5.19 -18.80 34.71
CA LEU A 13 -3.80 -18.67 35.16
C LEU A 13 -3.70 -18.03 36.55
N THR A 14 -4.60 -17.11 36.88
CA THR A 14 -4.71 -16.50 38.21
C THR A 14 -5.15 -17.52 39.26
N VAL A 15 -6.12 -18.38 38.94
CA VAL A 15 -6.55 -19.48 39.81
C VAL A 15 -5.40 -20.47 40.04
N PHE A 16 -4.72 -20.88 38.97
CA PHE A 16 -3.56 -21.77 39.06
C PHE A 16 -2.43 -21.18 39.93
N LEU A 17 -2.07 -19.91 39.72
CA LEU A 17 -1.03 -19.24 40.50
C LEU A 17 -1.42 -19.04 41.97
N THR A 18 -2.71 -18.84 42.26
CA THR A 18 -3.19 -18.76 43.64
C THR A 18 -3.03 -20.10 44.36
N ILE A 19 -3.37 -21.20 43.69
CA ILE A 19 -3.17 -22.55 44.21
C ILE A 19 -1.67 -22.83 44.41
N ALA A 20 -0.84 -22.50 43.41
CA ALA A 20 0.60 -22.68 43.47
C ALA A 20 1.25 -21.84 44.60
N TYR A 21 0.82 -20.60 44.78
CA TYR A 21 1.25 -19.74 45.88
C TYR A 21 0.93 -20.38 47.24
N TYR A 22 -0.27 -20.91 47.41
CA TYR A 22 -0.67 -21.55 48.68
C TYR A 22 0.20 -22.77 48.99
N TYR A 23 0.44 -23.65 48.01
CA TYR A 23 1.33 -24.79 48.18
C TYR A 23 2.78 -24.38 48.46
N ALA A 24 3.29 -23.35 47.77
CA ALA A 24 4.63 -22.82 47.99
C ALA A 24 4.76 -22.23 49.41
N TYR A 25 3.76 -21.46 49.86
CA TYR A 25 3.71 -20.91 51.20
C TYR A 25 3.72 -22.02 52.26
N SER A 26 2.83 -23.01 52.15
CA SER A 26 2.79 -24.14 53.08
C SER A 26 4.11 -24.92 53.10
N PHE A 27 4.76 -25.11 51.95
CA PHE A 27 6.06 -25.77 51.87
C PHE A 27 7.16 -24.98 52.60
N VAL A 28 7.21 -23.65 52.40
CA VAL A 28 8.17 -22.77 53.07
C VAL A 28 7.94 -22.79 54.59
N GLU A 29 6.69 -22.72 55.03
CA GLU A 29 6.35 -22.77 56.45
C GLU A 29 6.70 -24.13 57.08
N LEU A 30 6.43 -25.25 56.41
CA LEU A 30 6.68 -26.59 56.97
C LEU A 30 8.16 -27.00 56.98
N TYR A 31 8.90 -26.66 55.93
CA TYR A 31 10.24 -27.20 55.70
C TYR A 31 11.36 -26.16 55.84
N ILE A 32 11.11 -24.90 55.47
CA ILE A 32 12.14 -23.85 55.45
C ILE A 32 12.14 -23.04 56.75
N SER A 33 10.98 -22.83 57.39
CA SER A 33 10.88 -22.20 58.72
C SER A 33 11.83 -22.83 59.75
N LYS A 34 11.94 -24.18 59.76
CA LYS A 34 12.85 -24.91 60.66
C LYS A 34 14.35 -24.71 60.37
N LEU A 35 14.70 -24.33 59.15
CA LEU A 35 16.07 -23.96 58.74
C LEU A 35 16.38 -22.48 59.03
N CYS A 36 15.33 -21.66 59.04
CA CYS A 36 15.35 -20.23 59.31
C CYS A 36 15.81 -19.90 60.74
N ASP A 37 15.52 -20.76 61.71
CA ASP A 37 16.02 -20.63 63.10
C ASP A 37 17.57 -20.68 63.23
N LYS A 38 18.30 -21.08 62.17
CA LYS A 38 19.77 -21.20 62.14
C LYS A 38 20.50 -20.26 61.18
N TYR A 39 19.82 -19.60 60.24
CA TYR A 39 20.45 -18.81 59.16
C TYR A 39 19.62 -17.54 58.81
N VAL A 40 20.02 -16.78 57.79
CA VAL A 40 19.27 -15.59 57.32
C VAL A 40 17.90 -16.00 56.80
N CYS A 41 16.84 -15.39 57.33
CA CYS A 41 15.47 -15.64 56.91
C CYS A 41 15.08 -14.83 55.67
N PHE A 42 14.39 -15.52 54.76
CA PHE A 42 13.65 -14.88 53.67
C PHE A 42 12.18 -14.82 54.09
N GLU A 43 11.66 -13.62 54.34
CA GLU A 43 10.24 -13.45 54.61
C GLU A 43 9.47 -13.72 53.32
N PHE A 44 8.54 -14.69 53.35
CA PHE A 44 7.74 -14.99 52.19
C PHE A 44 6.77 -13.81 51.97
N PRO A 45 6.73 -13.22 50.75
CA PRO A 45 5.95 -12.02 50.52
C PRO A 45 4.48 -12.28 50.86
N PRO A 46 3.78 -11.35 51.54
CA PRO A 46 2.36 -11.47 51.81
C PRO A 46 1.57 -11.73 50.52
N TYR A 47 0.46 -12.48 50.64
CA TYR A 47 -0.37 -12.80 49.48
C TYR A 47 -0.87 -11.55 48.75
N ALA A 48 -1.14 -10.48 49.49
CA ALA A 48 -1.52 -9.18 48.93
C ALA A 48 -0.45 -8.61 47.99
N ASP A 49 0.84 -8.68 48.38
CA ASP A 49 1.95 -8.16 47.58
C ASP A 49 2.18 -9.04 46.34
N PHE A 50 2.12 -10.37 46.50
CA PHE A 50 2.16 -11.29 45.37
C PHE A 50 1.03 -11.03 44.37
N PHE A 51 -0.20 -10.87 44.86
CA PHE A 51 -1.37 -10.61 44.03
C PHE A 51 -1.27 -9.25 43.34
N ALA A 52 -0.77 -8.23 44.02
CA ALA A 52 -0.53 -6.90 43.44
C ALA A 52 0.47 -6.96 42.27
N ILE A 53 1.59 -7.69 42.44
CA ILE A 53 2.57 -7.91 41.38
C ILE A 53 1.94 -8.67 40.21
N TRP A 54 1.14 -9.70 40.49
CA TRP A 54 0.46 -10.48 39.45
C TRP A 54 -0.54 -9.64 38.64
N VAL A 55 -1.38 -8.86 39.33
CA VAL A 55 -2.33 -7.93 38.70
C VAL A 55 -1.59 -6.90 37.84
N ALA A 56 -0.44 -6.38 38.31
CA ALA A 56 0.38 -5.46 37.53
C ALA A 56 0.90 -6.10 36.22
N ILE A 57 1.37 -7.36 36.27
CA ILE A 57 1.83 -8.10 35.08
C ILE A 57 0.68 -8.31 34.09
N VAL A 58 -0.48 -8.77 34.56
CA VAL A 58 -1.66 -8.99 33.73
C VAL A 58 -2.15 -7.66 33.13
N GLY A 59 -2.18 -6.59 33.92
CA GLY A 59 -2.53 -5.25 33.48
C GLY A 59 -1.60 -4.74 32.37
N LEU A 60 -0.28 -4.87 32.55
CA LEU A 60 0.70 -4.50 31.54
C LEU A 60 0.50 -5.30 30.24
N TYR A 61 0.26 -6.60 30.33
CA TYR A 61 -0.03 -7.45 29.18
C TYR A 61 -1.27 -6.97 28.39
N PHE A 62 -2.35 -6.63 29.09
CA PHE A 62 -3.55 -6.08 28.44
C PHE A 62 -3.31 -4.72 27.78
N VAL A 63 -2.53 -3.84 28.42
CA VAL A 63 -2.16 -2.53 27.85
C VAL A 63 -1.32 -2.71 26.58
N VAL A 64 -0.32 -3.59 26.59
CA VAL A 64 0.52 -3.84 25.41
C VAL A 64 -0.31 -4.43 24.27
N THR A 65 -1.17 -5.40 24.58
CA THR A 65 -2.01 -6.05 23.55
C THR A 65 -3.10 -5.14 23.00
N SER A 66 -3.65 -4.22 23.80
CA SER A 66 -4.61 -3.23 23.32
C SER A 66 -3.95 -2.17 22.44
N LEU A 67 -2.74 -1.72 22.79
CA LEU A 67 -1.95 -0.82 21.95
C LEU A 67 -1.61 -1.44 20.59
N ASP A 68 -1.25 -2.72 20.55
CA ASP A 68 -0.97 -3.42 19.29
C ASP A 68 -2.23 -3.57 18.42
N ALA A 69 -3.37 -3.89 19.04
CA ALA A 69 -4.65 -3.94 18.34
C ALA A 69 -5.04 -2.57 17.75
N TRP A 70 -4.87 -1.49 18.53
CA TRP A 70 -5.15 -0.14 18.08
C TRP A 70 -4.24 0.29 16.92
N LYS A 71 -2.95 -0.05 16.99
CA LYS A 71 -2.00 0.18 15.90
C LYS A 71 -2.41 -0.56 14.62
N ASN A 72 -2.87 -1.80 14.72
CA ASN A 72 -3.32 -2.58 13.57
C ASN A 72 -4.63 -2.03 12.98
N GLN A 73 -5.55 -1.54 13.81
CA GLN A 73 -6.74 -0.85 13.36
C GLN A 73 -6.40 0.43 12.58
N TYR A 74 -5.50 1.26 13.12
CA TYR A 74 -5.05 2.48 12.44
C TYR A 74 -4.45 2.16 11.06
N LYS A 75 -3.58 1.13 10.97
CA LYS A 75 -3.01 0.67 9.71
C LYS A 75 -4.06 0.24 8.68
N PHE A 76 -5.13 -0.41 9.15
CA PHE A 76 -6.23 -0.84 8.28
C PHE A 76 -7.04 0.37 7.78
N GLU A 77 -7.33 1.35 8.63
CA GLU A 77 -8.03 2.58 8.24
C GLU A 77 -7.24 3.36 7.17
N GLU A 78 -5.92 3.48 7.33
CA GLU A 78 -5.03 4.07 6.32
C GLU A 78 -5.05 3.30 4.99
N ALA A 79 -5.14 1.97 5.03
CA ALA A 79 -5.27 1.13 3.83
C ALA A 79 -6.55 1.43 3.05
N VAL A 80 -7.67 1.53 3.78
CA VAL A 80 -8.98 1.89 3.22
C VAL A 80 -8.95 3.29 2.61
N GLN A 81 -8.33 4.27 3.29
CA GLN A 81 -8.17 5.63 2.74
C GLN A 81 -7.32 5.63 1.47
N THR A 82 -6.23 4.87 1.45
CA THR A 82 -5.35 4.75 0.28
C THR A 82 -6.06 4.14 -0.92
N ILE A 83 -6.91 3.12 -0.71
CA ILE A 83 -7.77 2.57 -1.78
C ILE A 83 -8.69 3.65 -2.35
N LYS A 84 -9.32 4.46 -1.50
CA LYS A 84 -10.21 5.57 -1.94
C LYS A 84 -9.45 6.62 -2.74
N LEU A 85 -8.19 6.90 -2.39
CA LEU A 85 -7.34 7.79 -3.18
C LEU A 85 -7.03 7.16 -4.55
N PHE A 86 -6.66 5.88 -4.60
CA PHE A 86 -6.48 5.17 -5.86
C PHE A 86 -7.74 5.20 -6.73
N ASP A 87 -8.93 4.93 -6.16
CA ASP A 87 -10.21 4.95 -6.88
C ASP A 87 -10.43 6.29 -7.61
N LYS A 88 -10.03 7.41 -7.01
CA LYS A 88 -10.09 8.75 -7.64
C LYS A 88 -9.12 8.92 -8.80
N GLN A 89 -7.99 8.21 -8.78
CA GLN A 89 -6.95 8.33 -9.81
C GLN A 89 -7.10 7.30 -10.94
N LEU A 90 -7.85 6.20 -10.74
CA LEU A 90 -8.12 5.20 -11.78
C LEU A 90 -8.56 5.79 -13.14
N PRO A 91 -9.43 6.82 -13.21
CA PRO A 91 -9.85 7.41 -14.48
C PRO A 91 -8.71 8.01 -15.32
N ILE A 92 -7.58 8.38 -14.71
CA ILE A 92 -6.42 8.94 -15.42
C ILE A 92 -5.92 7.94 -16.47
N MET A 93 -5.83 6.65 -16.13
CA MET A 93 -5.34 5.64 -17.06
C MET A 93 -6.25 5.51 -18.28
N GLN A 94 -7.56 5.54 -18.07
CA GLN A 94 -8.54 5.49 -19.16
C GLN A 94 -8.50 6.75 -20.03
N LEU A 95 -8.35 7.92 -19.41
CA LEU A 95 -8.18 9.21 -20.10
C LEU A 95 -6.96 9.17 -21.03
N VAL A 96 -5.80 8.72 -20.52
CA VAL A 96 -4.56 8.62 -21.29
C VAL A 96 -4.73 7.63 -22.45
N ILE A 97 -5.25 6.42 -22.18
CA ILE A 97 -5.54 5.43 -23.24
C ILE A 97 -6.43 6.01 -24.33
N SER A 98 -7.48 6.73 -23.94
CA SER A 98 -8.44 7.36 -24.86
C SER A 98 -7.76 8.43 -25.73
N HIS A 99 -6.94 9.30 -25.13
CA HIS A 99 -6.25 10.36 -25.86
C HIS A 99 -5.21 9.81 -26.83
N VAL A 100 -4.42 8.83 -26.41
CA VAL A 100 -3.46 8.15 -27.29
C VAL A 100 -4.21 7.51 -28.46
N HIS A 101 -5.34 6.84 -28.20
CA HIS A 101 -6.14 6.22 -29.26
C HIS A 101 -6.75 7.24 -30.24
N LYS A 102 -7.22 8.38 -29.72
CA LYS A 102 -7.71 9.50 -30.54
C LYS A 102 -6.61 10.06 -31.43
N LEU A 103 -5.41 10.26 -30.88
CA LEU A 103 -4.22 10.71 -31.61
C LEU A 103 -3.88 9.73 -32.74
N THR A 104 -3.87 8.42 -32.47
CA THR A 104 -3.58 7.40 -33.49
C THR A 104 -4.63 7.36 -34.60
N ASN A 105 -5.91 7.46 -34.26
CA ASN A 105 -6.98 7.44 -35.25
C ASN A 105 -7.03 8.71 -36.09
N ASN A 106 -6.84 9.89 -35.47
CA ASN A 106 -6.81 11.16 -36.20
C ASN A 106 -5.64 11.20 -37.19
N SER A 107 -4.47 10.72 -36.77
CA SER A 107 -3.30 10.60 -37.64
C SER A 107 -3.57 9.75 -38.89
N LYS A 108 -4.24 8.59 -38.71
CA LYS A 108 -4.62 7.72 -39.84
C LYS A 108 -5.66 8.36 -40.76
N LYS A 109 -6.67 9.01 -40.18
CA LYS A 109 -7.77 9.65 -40.92
C LYS A 109 -7.27 10.76 -41.86
N HIS A 110 -6.23 11.49 -41.45
CA HIS A 110 -5.64 12.57 -42.24
C HIS A 110 -4.41 12.12 -43.05
N ASN A 111 -4.30 10.82 -43.38
CA ASN A 111 -3.18 10.26 -44.16
C ASN A 111 -1.80 10.67 -43.62
N TYR A 112 -1.64 10.75 -42.30
CA TYR A 112 -0.39 11.16 -41.64
C TYR A 112 0.08 12.59 -41.98
N ALA A 113 -0.73 13.37 -42.70
CA ALA A 113 -0.38 14.73 -43.09
C ALA A 113 -0.47 15.70 -41.90
N ASP A 114 -1.49 15.53 -41.06
CA ASP A 114 -1.85 16.41 -39.95
C ASP A 114 -1.43 15.82 -38.59
N MET A 115 -0.13 15.89 -38.30
CA MET A 115 0.47 15.50 -37.01
C MET A 115 1.12 16.68 -36.29
N PHE A 116 1.02 17.88 -36.87
CA PHE A 116 1.66 19.06 -36.32
C PHE A 116 0.97 19.45 -35.01
N GLY A 117 1.75 19.55 -33.92
CA GLY A 117 1.22 19.87 -32.60
C GLY A 117 0.62 18.69 -31.83
N ALA A 118 0.63 17.47 -32.39
CA ALA A 118 0.03 16.29 -31.73
C ALA A 118 0.65 15.98 -30.35
N GLU A 119 1.96 16.20 -30.21
CA GLU A 119 2.66 16.04 -28.92
C GLU A 119 2.32 17.18 -27.96
N GLN A 120 2.19 18.39 -28.47
CA GLN A 120 1.83 19.55 -27.67
C GLN A 120 0.40 19.43 -27.13
N ASP A 121 -0.56 19.00 -27.97
CA ASP A 121 -1.93 18.71 -27.56
C ASP A 121 -1.98 17.63 -26.47
N PHE A 122 -1.13 16.61 -26.58
CA PHE A 122 -1.02 15.54 -25.59
C PHE A 122 -0.43 16.06 -24.27
N GLU A 123 0.63 16.87 -24.32
CA GLU A 123 1.23 17.51 -23.15
C GLU A 123 0.29 18.50 -22.47
N ASP A 124 -0.47 19.27 -23.25
CA ASP A 124 -1.43 20.23 -22.72
C ASP A 124 -2.60 19.52 -22.05
N MET A 125 -3.01 18.34 -22.54
CA MET A 125 -3.94 17.49 -21.79
C MET A 125 -3.38 17.08 -20.42
N PHE A 126 -2.10 16.70 -20.33
CA PHE A 126 -1.46 16.36 -19.05
C PHE A 126 -1.49 17.55 -18.07
N LYS A 127 -1.25 18.76 -18.57
CA LYS A 127 -1.29 20.00 -17.77
C LYS A 127 -2.71 20.38 -17.35
N ILE A 128 -3.66 20.39 -18.29
CA ILE A 128 -5.06 20.80 -18.05
C ILE A 128 -5.72 19.84 -17.05
N GLN A 129 -5.42 18.55 -17.13
CA GLN A 129 -5.98 17.52 -16.25
C GLN A 129 -5.17 17.32 -14.96
N ASP A 130 -4.10 18.11 -14.82
CA ASP A 130 -3.17 18.11 -13.71
C ASP A 130 -2.68 16.72 -13.29
N ILE A 131 -2.31 15.91 -14.31
CA ILE A 131 -2.04 14.48 -14.10
C ILE A 131 -0.85 14.27 -13.17
N TYR A 132 0.22 15.04 -13.33
CA TYR A 132 1.43 14.87 -12.53
C TYR A 132 1.23 15.24 -11.07
N ASN A 133 0.59 16.38 -10.76
CA ASN A 133 0.31 16.74 -9.38
C ASN A 133 -0.57 15.69 -8.70
N ARG A 134 -1.60 15.17 -9.42
CA ARG A 134 -2.46 14.11 -8.89
C ARG A 134 -1.73 12.79 -8.62
N LEU A 135 -0.73 12.48 -9.45
CA LEU A 135 0.14 11.32 -9.24
C LEU A 135 1.08 11.54 -8.05
N ASP A 136 1.67 12.73 -7.95
CA ASP A 136 2.56 13.09 -6.86
C ASP A 136 1.83 13.10 -5.51
N GLU A 137 0.61 13.67 -5.46
CA GLU A 137 -0.26 13.61 -4.27
C GLU A 137 -0.56 12.17 -3.83
N LEU A 138 -0.83 11.27 -4.79
CA LEU A 138 -1.03 9.85 -4.50
C LEU A 138 0.26 9.20 -3.97
N GLY A 139 1.39 9.50 -4.62
CA GLY A 139 2.71 8.99 -4.23
C GLY A 139 3.12 9.44 -2.83
N ASP A 140 2.90 10.72 -2.52
CA ASP A 140 3.17 11.33 -1.23
C ASP A 140 2.27 10.73 -0.15
N SER A 141 0.97 10.56 -0.42
CA SER A 141 0.06 9.91 0.53
C SER A 141 0.49 8.47 0.85
N ILE A 142 1.00 7.73 -0.13
CA ILE A 142 1.47 6.36 0.07
C ILE A 142 2.81 6.36 0.82
N ARG A 143 3.76 7.21 0.43
CA ARG A 143 5.15 7.19 0.97
C ARG A 143 5.29 7.85 2.34
N ASN A 144 4.54 8.91 2.61
CA ASN A 144 4.67 9.68 3.85
C ASN A 144 4.02 8.96 5.03
N ASN A 145 2.95 8.18 4.78
CA ASN A 145 2.33 7.31 5.78
C ASN A 145 2.82 5.86 5.62
N LYS A 146 4.08 5.58 6.00
CA LYS A 146 4.66 4.21 6.07
C LYS A 146 4.05 3.30 7.15
N ASN A 147 2.79 3.52 7.47
CA ASN A 147 2.04 2.81 8.49
C ASN A 147 0.71 2.33 7.92
N ASN A 148 0.74 1.84 6.68
CA ASN A 148 -0.40 1.26 5.99
C ASN A 148 -0.35 -0.27 6.05
N LEU A 149 -1.50 -0.90 6.22
CA LEU A 149 -1.63 -2.34 6.02
C LEU A 149 -1.38 -2.68 4.54
N HIS A 150 -0.39 -3.52 4.25
CA HIS A 150 0.06 -3.85 2.88
C HIS A 150 0.79 -2.70 2.14
N GLN A 151 1.52 -1.84 2.87
CA GLN A 151 2.36 -0.75 2.33
C GLN A 151 3.12 -1.12 1.03
N GLU A 152 3.91 -2.21 1.04
CA GLU A 152 4.72 -2.61 -0.12
C GLU A 152 3.87 -2.89 -1.37
N GLN A 153 2.63 -3.39 -1.19
CA GLN A 153 1.72 -3.66 -2.30
C GLN A 153 1.15 -2.36 -2.87
N PHE A 154 0.86 -1.36 -2.03
CA PHE A 154 0.48 -0.03 -2.48
C PHE A 154 1.62 0.69 -3.20
N GLU A 155 2.84 0.63 -2.67
CA GLU A 155 4.03 1.21 -3.32
C GLU A 155 4.31 0.56 -4.68
N SER A 156 4.20 -0.77 -4.77
CA SER A 156 4.34 -1.50 -6.03
C SER A 156 3.25 -1.11 -7.03
N LEU A 157 1.99 -1.02 -6.59
CA LEU A 157 0.88 -0.60 -7.46
C LEU A 157 1.07 0.84 -7.96
N TYR A 158 1.50 1.74 -7.09
CA TYR A 158 1.79 3.12 -7.46
C TYR A 158 2.91 3.20 -8.50
N ALA A 159 4.02 2.49 -8.26
CA ALA A 159 5.14 2.45 -9.19
C ALA A 159 4.73 1.92 -10.58
N GLU A 160 3.89 0.87 -10.62
CA GLU A 160 3.35 0.34 -11.87
C GLU A 160 2.42 1.35 -12.58
N PHE A 161 1.54 2.01 -11.83
CA PHE A 161 0.60 2.99 -12.36
C PHE A 161 1.32 4.24 -12.91
N TYR A 162 2.17 4.85 -12.09
CA TYR A 162 3.00 6.00 -12.46
C TYR A 162 3.91 5.67 -13.65
N GLY A 163 4.61 4.53 -13.58
CA GLY A 163 5.53 4.09 -14.64
C GLY A 163 4.81 3.87 -15.97
N ALA A 164 3.61 3.30 -15.97
CA ALA A 164 2.83 3.13 -17.19
C ALA A 164 2.44 4.47 -17.84
N ILE A 165 2.03 5.47 -17.05
CA ILE A 165 1.68 6.82 -17.55
C ILE A 165 2.94 7.56 -18.04
N SER A 166 4.04 7.48 -17.30
CA SER A 166 5.30 8.12 -17.67
C SER A 166 5.88 7.53 -18.96
N ASP A 167 5.86 6.19 -19.10
CA ASP A 167 6.41 5.50 -20.26
C ASP A 167 5.64 5.82 -21.54
N ILE A 168 4.30 5.88 -21.50
CA ILE A 168 3.53 6.23 -22.71
C ILE A 168 3.75 7.68 -23.12
N ARG A 169 3.85 8.60 -22.17
CA ARG A 169 4.17 10.00 -22.47
C ARG A 169 5.55 10.10 -23.12
N GLN A 170 6.55 9.44 -22.55
CA GLN A 170 7.89 9.43 -23.13
C GLN A 170 7.90 8.80 -24.53
N THR A 171 7.10 7.75 -24.75
CA THR A 171 6.93 7.13 -26.07
C THR A 171 6.36 8.12 -27.08
N ILE A 172 5.36 8.93 -26.70
CA ILE A 172 4.78 9.94 -27.60
C ILE A 172 5.78 11.04 -27.91
N ILE A 173 6.44 11.60 -26.90
CA ILE A 173 7.43 12.68 -27.09
C ILE A 173 8.63 12.20 -27.91
N SER A 174 9.12 10.99 -27.64
CA SER A 174 10.27 10.45 -28.37
C SER A 174 9.96 10.00 -29.79
N ALA A 175 8.68 9.79 -30.13
CA ALA A 175 8.27 9.46 -31.49
C ALA A 175 8.45 10.66 -32.44
N GLY A 176 8.51 11.89 -31.94
CA GLY A 176 8.77 13.08 -32.76
C GLY A 176 7.69 13.31 -33.81
N LEU A 177 6.42 13.13 -33.43
CA LEU A 177 5.27 13.19 -34.35
C LEU A 177 5.11 14.56 -34.99
N SER A 178 5.48 15.64 -34.28
CA SER A 178 5.36 17.02 -34.76
C SER A 178 6.54 17.46 -35.62
N GLU A 179 7.60 16.64 -35.73
CA GLU A 179 8.78 17.00 -36.52
C GLU A 179 8.44 17.07 -38.00
N ALA A 180 8.85 18.17 -38.64
CA ALA A 180 8.71 18.34 -40.07
C ALA A 180 9.74 17.47 -40.82
N ASN A 181 9.25 16.62 -41.73
CA ASN A 181 10.10 15.90 -42.67
C ASN A 181 10.25 16.77 -43.93
N TYR A 182 11.42 17.37 -44.12
CA TYR A 182 11.70 18.33 -45.22
C TYR A 182 12.32 17.66 -46.46
N THR A 183 11.81 16.51 -46.89
CA THR A 183 12.22 15.95 -48.19
C THR A 183 11.17 16.22 -49.26
N GLU A 184 11.60 16.42 -50.51
CA GLU A 184 10.69 16.60 -51.66
C GLU A 184 9.87 15.32 -51.96
N ASP A 185 10.34 14.17 -51.47
CA ASP A 185 9.67 12.87 -51.61
C ASP A 185 8.52 12.71 -50.60
N GLN A 186 7.29 12.92 -51.10
CA GLN A 186 6.08 12.74 -50.31
C GLN A 186 5.88 11.30 -49.81
N GLU A 187 6.27 10.29 -50.59
CA GLU A 187 6.11 8.88 -50.23
C GLU A 187 7.04 8.49 -49.09
N TYR A 188 8.28 8.97 -49.13
CA TYR A 188 9.24 8.83 -48.04
C TYR A 188 8.73 9.51 -46.76
N ASN A 189 8.23 10.75 -46.85
CA ASN A 189 7.71 11.49 -45.69
C ASN A 189 6.54 10.76 -45.02
N ILE A 190 5.61 10.20 -45.81
CA ILE A 190 4.48 9.40 -45.29
C ILE A 190 4.98 8.13 -44.62
N LYS A 191 5.95 7.42 -45.23
CA LYS A 191 6.52 6.19 -44.67
C LYS A 191 7.19 6.43 -43.31
N VAL A 192 7.95 7.51 -43.17
CA VAL A 192 8.60 7.89 -41.90
C VAL A 192 7.55 8.21 -40.83
N LYS A 193 6.54 9.02 -41.15
CA LYS A 193 5.46 9.35 -40.20
C LYS A 193 4.64 8.13 -39.77
N LYS A 194 4.41 7.19 -40.69
CA LYS A 194 3.76 5.92 -40.37
C LYS A 194 4.57 5.10 -39.38
N ALA A 195 5.89 4.99 -39.57
CA ALA A 195 6.76 4.28 -38.64
C ALA A 195 6.78 4.92 -37.23
N LYS A 196 6.81 6.26 -37.15
CA LYS A 196 6.67 6.99 -35.88
C LYS A 196 5.33 6.68 -35.19
N LEU A 197 4.24 6.62 -35.95
CA LEU A 197 2.93 6.27 -35.41
C LEU A 197 2.85 4.81 -34.95
N GLU A 198 3.47 3.88 -35.67
CA GLU A 198 3.55 2.46 -35.28
C GLU A 198 4.24 2.28 -33.91
N GLN A 199 5.26 3.10 -33.60
CA GLN A 199 5.88 3.13 -32.26
C GLN A 199 4.87 3.54 -31.17
N VAL A 200 4.06 4.56 -31.42
CA VAL A 200 3.01 5.01 -30.48
C VAL A 200 1.91 3.96 -30.32
N GLU A 201 1.54 3.27 -31.40
CA GLU A 201 0.57 2.18 -31.35
C GLU A 201 1.07 0.99 -30.54
N GLU A 202 2.35 0.65 -30.65
CA GLU A 202 2.96 -0.38 -29.82
C GLU A 202 2.99 0.05 -28.35
N GLY A 203 3.34 1.31 -28.07
CA GLY A 203 3.23 1.90 -26.74
C GLY A 203 1.81 1.79 -26.17
N LEU A 204 0.78 2.07 -26.98
CA LEU A 204 -0.63 1.94 -26.58
C LEU A 204 -1.01 0.49 -26.24
N LYS A 205 -0.52 -0.50 -27.01
CA LYS A 205 -0.77 -1.93 -26.69
C LYS A 205 -0.13 -2.31 -25.36
N ILE A 206 1.12 -1.87 -25.12
CA ILE A 206 1.83 -2.10 -23.86
C ILE A 206 1.06 -1.45 -22.70
N LEU A 207 0.60 -0.21 -22.88
CA LEU A 207 -0.18 0.52 -21.87
C LEU A 207 -1.47 -0.24 -21.50
N ARG A 208 -2.22 -0.72 -22.50
CA ARG A 208 -3.45 -1.49 -22.25
C ARG A 208 -3.19 -2.77 -21.46
N LYS A 209 -2.15 -3.53 -21.83
CA LYS A 209 -1.76 -4.74 -21.11
C LYS A 209 -1.32 -4.44 -19.68
N ARG A 210 -0.57 -3.36 -19.47
CA ARG A 210 -0.17 -2.90 -18.13
C ARG A 210 -1.39 -2.48 -17.31
N ASN A 211 -2.36 -1.78 -17.91
CA ASN A 211 -3.60 -1.41 -17.25
C ASN A 211 -4.41 -2.64 -16.81
N GLU A 212 -4.56 -3.66 -17.64
CA GLU A 212 -5.24 -4.91 -17.27
C GLU A 212 -4.58 -5.60 -16.07
N ASN A 213 -3.24 -5.72 -16.09
CA ASN A 213 -2.49 -6.31 -14.99
C ASN A 213 -2.59 -5.46 -13.70
N PHE A 214 -2.52 -4.14 -13.84
CA PHE A 214 -2.69 -3.20 -12.73
C PHE A 214 -4.09 -3.34 -12.11
N VAL A 215 -5.15 -3.34 -12.91
CA VAL A 215 -6.53 -3.50 -12.44
C VAL A 215 -6.71 -4.84 -11.71
N TYR A 216 -6.12 -5.93 -12.23
CA TYR A 216 -6.14 -7.22 -11.56
C TYR A 216 -5.47 -7.17 -10.18
N LYS A 217 -4.25 -6.64 -10.09
CA LYS A 217 -3.51 -6.51 -8.82
C LYS A 217 -4.23 -5.58 -7.83
N TYR A 218 -4.77 -4.47 -8.33
CA TYR A 218 -5.53 -3.51 -7.56
C TYR A 218 -6.78 -4.15 -6.95
N ASN A 219 -7.60 -4.84 -7.75
CA ASN A 219 -8.79 -5.53 -7.26
C ASN A 219 -8.45 -6.64 -6.27
N LYS A 220 -7.33 -7.35 -6.48
CA LYS A 220 -6.82 -8.34 -5.53
C LYS A 220 -6.38 -7.73 -4.21
N LEU A 221 -5.85 -6.50 -4.21
CA LEU A 221 -5.51 -5.79 -2.98
C LEU A 221 -6.77 -5.27 -2.29
N LYS A 222 -7.70 -4.67 -3.06
CA LYS A 222 -8.98 -4.16 -2.57
C LYS A 222 -9.81 -5.25 -1.88
N SER A 223 -9.88 -6.46 -2.46
CA SER A 223 -10.62 -7.56 -1.87
C SER A 223 -10.05 -8.08 -0.55
N LYS A 224 -8.74 -7.92 -0.29
CA LYS A 224 -8.15 -8.25 1.02
C LYS A 224 -8.60 -7.30 2.13
N LEU A 225 -9.10 -6.13 1.76
CA LEU A 225 -9.58 -5.12 2.69
C LEU A 225 -11.10 -5.20 2.90
N GLU A 226 -11.76 -6.26 2.38
CA GLU A 226 -13.21 -6.47 2.44
C GLU A 226 -14.04 -5.27 1.93
N LEU A 227 -13.51 -4.58 0.91
CA LEU A 227 -14.16 -3.49 0.18
C LEU A 227 -14.67 -3.93 -1.20
#